data_AF-F6KDW1-F1
#
_entry.id   AF-F6KDW1-F1
#
_cell.length_a   1.000
_cell.length_b   1.000
_cell.length_c   1.000
_cell.angle_alpha   90.00
_cell.angle_beta   90.00
_cell.angle_gamma   90.00
#
_symmetry.space_group_name_H-M   'P 1'
#
loop_
_entity.id
_entity.type
_entity.pdbx_description
1 polymer ?
#
loop_
_entity_poly.entity_id
_entity_poly.type
_entity_poly.pdbx_seq_one_letter_code
_entity_poly.pdbx_strand_id
1 'polypeptide(L)' 'DIPEGKSVTFKWRGKPLFIRHRTAEEISTEQSVAVSSLRDPQADSDRTQRPEWLVVLGVCTHLGCVPIANAGDFGGYYC' A
#
# COMPACT_ATOMS: atom_id res chain seq x y z
N ASP A 1 -12.43 0.04 -14.26
CA ASP A 1 -12.04 1.09 -13.32
C ASP A 1 -11.95 0.60 -11.89
N ILE A 2 -11.14 1.25 -11.05
CA ILE A 2 -11.00 0.97 -9.62
C ILE A 2 -11.67 2.13 -8.87
N PRO A 3 -12.80 1.91 -8.17
CA PRO A 3 -13.45 2.97 -7.39
C PRO A 3 -12.56 3.47 -6.26
N GLU A 4 -12.73 4.74 -5.88
CA GLU A 4 -12.09 5.29 -4.69
C GLU A 4 -12.46 4.46 -3.46
N GLY A 5 -11.54 4.30 -2.52
CA GLY A 5 -11.77 3.47 -1.33
C GLY A 5 -11.67 1.96 -1.57
N LYS A 6 -11.38 1.50 -2.81
CA LYS A 6 -11.28 0.07 -3.14
C LYS A 6 -9.86 -0.37 -3.50
N SER A 7 -9.64 -1.67 -3.31
CA SER A 7 -8.42 -2.41 -3.66
C SER A 7 -8.75 -3.47 -4.69
N VAL A 8 -7.86 -3.68 -5.65
CA VAL A 8 -7.92 -4.80 -6.60
C VAL A 8 -6.54 -5.47 -6.67
N THR A 9 -6.55 -6.80 -6.76
CA THR A 9 -5.35 -7.61 -6.93
C THR A 9 -5.30 -8.17 -8.35
N PHE A 10 -4.19 -7.95 -9.03
CA PHE A 10 -3.92 -8.48 -10.36
C PHE A 10 -2.74 -9.46 -10.33
N LYS A 11 -2.70 -10.40 -11.28
CA LYS A 11 -1.48 -11.17 -11.55
C LYS A 11 -0.65 -10.41 -12.59
N TRP A 12 0.55 -10.00 -12.22
CA TRP A 12 1.47 -9.27 -13.11
C TRP A 12 2.87 -9.88 -13.03
N ARG A 13 3.41 -10.28 -14.20
CA ARG A 13 4.74 -10.92 -14.31
C ARG A 13 4.95 -12.07 -13.30
N GLY A 14 3.90 -12.87 -13.08
CA GLY A 14 3.93 -14.01 -12.16
C GLY A 14 3.83 -13.67 -10.66
N LYS A 15 3.65 -12.39 -10.30
CA LYS A 15 3.52 -11.91 -8.91
C LYS A 15 2.16 -11.23 -8.70
N PRO A 16 1.62 -11.20 -7.47
CA PRO A 16 0.48 -10.37 -7.14
C PRO A 16 0.87 -8.89 -7.22
N LEU A 17 0.02 -8.09 -7.85
CA LEU A 17 0.11 -6.64 -7.92
C LEU A 17 -1.13 -6.07 -7.23
N PHE A 18 -0.93 -5.33 -6.15
CA PHE A 18 -2.01 -4.65 -5.45
C PHE A 18 -2.14 -3.23 -5.98
N ILE A 19 -3.37 -2.84 -6.31
CA ILE A 19 -3.71 -1.49 -6.73
C ILE A 19 -4.84 -0.99 -5.82
N ARG A 20 -4.59 0.15 -5.17
CA ARG A 20 -5.52 0.81 -4.24
C ARG A 20 -5.75 2.25 -4.72
N HIS A 21 -7.01 2.62 -4.91
CA HIS A 21 -7.41 4.00 -5.21
C HIS A 21 -7.75 4.73 -3.90
N ARG A 22 -6.74 5.37 -3.31
CA ARG A 22 -6.80 5.94 -1.96
C ARG A 22 -7.72 7.16 -1.88
N THR A 23 -8.38 7.33 -0.73
CA THR A 23 -9.12 8.55 -0.42
C THR A 23 -8.18 9.67 0.01
N ALA A 24 -8.65 10.91 -0.01
CA ALA A 24 -7.89 12.05 0.53
C ALA A 24 -7.52 11.89 2.01
N GLU A 25 -8.37 11.25 2.81
CA GLU A 25 -8.14 10.99 4.23
C GLU A 25 -6.99 9.98 4.45
N GLU A 26 -6.95 8.91 3.65
CA GLU A 26 -5.86 7.93 3.69
C GLU A 26 -4.53 8.58 3.30
N ILE A 27 -4.52 9.38 2.22
CA ILE A 27 -3.32 10.09 1.78
C ILE A 27 -2.81 11.04 2.86
N SER A 28 -3.71 11.83 3.47
CA SER A 28 -3.34 12.76 4.54
C SER A 28 -2.79 12.03 5.77
N THR A 29 -3.37 10.88 6.10
CA THR A 29 -2.92 10.04 7.23
C THR A 29 -1.50 9.56 6.98
N GLU A 30 -1.23 8.96 5.81
CA GLU A 30 0.09 8.39 5.52
C GLU A 30 1.18 9.45 5.33
N GLN A 31 0.85 10.62 4.80
CA GLN A 31 1.79 11.73 4.70
C GLN A 31 2.12 12.37 6.04
N SER A 32 1.26 12.19 7.06
CA SER A 32 1.46 12.74 8.40
C SER A 32 2.29 11.82 9.30
N VAL A 33 2.63 10.61 8.85
CA VAL A 33 3.43 9.66 9.62
C VAL A 33 4.85 10.19 9.80
N ALA A 34 5.31 10.22 11.06
CA ALA A 34 6.69 10.55 11.37
C ALA A 34 7.64 9.45 10.87
N VAL A 35 8.27 9.64 9.71
CA VAL A 35 9.10 8.60 9.04
C VAL A 35 10.20 8.01 9.92
N SER A 36 10.69 8.75 10.92
CA SER A 36 11.69 8.27 11.88
C SER A 36 11.19 7.19 12.84
N SER A 37 9.87 7.00 12.97
CA SER A 37 9.29 5.92 13.77
C SER A 37 9.16 4.59 13.00
N LEU A 38 9.35 4.62 11.68
CA LEU A 38 9.22 3.45 10.81
C LEU A 38 10.51 2.61 10.84
N ARG A 39 10.34 1.28 10.73
CA ARG A 39 11.46 0.33 10.64
C ARG A 39 12.36 0.61 9.42
N ASP A 40 11.74 1.02 8.31
CA ASP A 40 12.41 1.44 7.08
C ASP A 40 11.90 2.84 6.70
N PRO A 41 12.63 3.91 7.07
CA PRO A 41 12.17 5.28 6.89
C PRO A 41 12.02 5.67 5.41
N GLN A 42 10.79 5.93 4.98
CA GLN A 42 10.50 6.44 3.65
C GLN A 42 9.18 7.23 3.64
N ALA A 43 9.17 8.40 3.01
CA ALA A 43 7.95 9.21 2.89
C ALA A 43 7.00 8.65 1.82
N ASP A 44 5.69 8.87 1.98
CA ASP A 44 4.68 8.44 1.00
C ASP A 44 4.88 9.09 -0.39
N SER A 45 5.35 10.34 -0.41
CA SER A 45 5.67 11.09 -1.63
C SER A 45 6.81 10.47 -2.45
N ASP A 46 7.71 9.72 -1.81
CA ASP A 46 8.81 9.04 -2.49
C ASP A 46 8.37 7.70 -3.09
N ARG A 47 7.22 7.18 -2.65
CA ARG A 47 6.67 5.87 -3.03
C ARG A 47 5.59 5.97 -4.10
N THR A 48 4.96 7.12 -4.23
CA THR A 48 3.83 7.34 -5.15
C THR A 48 4.09 8.52 -6.07
N GLN A 49 3.82 8.35 -7.36
CA GLN A 49 3.88 9.46 -8.34
C GLN A 49 2.59 10.27 -8.38
N ARG A 50 1.47 9.60 -8.07
CA ARG A 50 0.12 10.15 -7.99
C ARG A 50 -0.48 9.69 -6.67
N PRO A 51 -0.66 10.57 -5.67
CA PRO A 51 -1.02 10.16 -4.32
C PRO A 51 -2.32 9.35 -4.22
N GLU A 52 -3.28 9.55 -5.13
CA GLU A 52 -4.50 8.76 -5.17
C GLU A 52 -4.28 7.29 -5.59
N TRP A 53 -3.13 6.95 -6.15
CA TRP A 53 -2.80 5.60 -6.60
C TRP A 53 -1.64 5.00 -5.80
N LEU A 54 -1.95 3.97 -5.01
CA LEU A 54 -0.94 3.08 -4.44
C LEU A 54 -0.86 1.81 -5.29
N VAL A 55 0.30 1.58 -5.89
CA VAL A 55 0.59 0.41 -6.74
C VAL A 55 1.81 -0.31 -6.17
N VAL A 56 1.64 -1.51 -5.63
CA VAL A 56 2.71 -2.26 -4.97
C VAL A 56 2.72 -3.73 -5.38
N LEU A 57 3.92 -4.32 -5.39
CA LEU A 57 4.05 -5.77 -5.48
C LEU A 57 3.57 -6.38 -4.17
N GLY A 58 2.55 -7.25 -4.24
CA GLY A 58 1.93 -7.91 -3.09
C GLY A 58 2.75 -9.08 -2.53
N VAL A 59 4.06 -8.88 -2.37
CA VAL A 59 5.01 -9.91 -1.94
C VAL A 59 5.69 -9.43 -0.67
N CYS A 60 5.39 -10.08 0.45
CA CYS A 60 6.00 -9.75 1.74
C CYS A 60 7.52 -9.90 1.67
N THR A 61 8.25 -8.90 2.16
CA THR A 61 9.72 -8.84 2.08
C THR A 61 10.43 -9.84 3.00
N HIS A 62 9.71 -10.50 3.92
CA HIS A 62 10.27 -11.54 4.77
C HIS A 62 10.59 -12.81 3.97
N LEU A 63 9.56 -13.51 3.48
CA LEU A 63 9.70 -14.79 2.76
C LEU A 63 8.80 -14.91 1.52
N GLY A 64 8.13 -13.83 1.11
CA GLY A 64 7.40 -13.78 -0.15
C GLY A 64 5.95 -14.28 -0.12
N CYS A 65 5.36 -14.49 1.07
CA CYS A 65 3.92 -14.69 1.20
C CYS A 65 3.12 -13.51 0.63
N VAL A 66 1.85 -13.76 0.29
CA VAL A 66 0.93 -12.75 -0.24
C VAL A 66 0.13 -12.13 0.92
N PRO A 67 0.31 -10.83 1.23
CA PRO A 67 -0.42 -10.18 2.31
C PRO A 67 -1.93 -10.05 2.02
N ILE A 68 -2.75 -10.07 3.07
CA ILE A 68 -4.19 -9.86 3.05
C ILE A 68 -4.46 -8.35 3.19
N ALA A 69 -5.30 -7.79 2.31
CA ALA A 69 -5.68 -6.37 2.34
C ALA A 69 -6.70 -6.06 3.45
N ASN A 70 -6.67 -4.83 3.96
CA ASN A 70 -7.55 -4.31 5.02
C ASN A 70 -7.47 -5.16 6.31
N ALA A 71 -6.28 -5.66 6.62
CA ALA A 71 -6.00 -6.47 7.80
C ALA A 71 -4.74 -5.95 8.50
N GLY A 72 -4.59 -6.30 9.78
CA GLY A 72 -3.52 -5.81 10.64
C GLY A 72 -3.86 -4.46 11.29
N ASP A 73 -2.97 -4.00 12.15
CA ASP A 73 -3.26 -2.91 13.10
C ASP A 73 -3.19 -1.51 12.47
N PHE A 74 -2.64 -1.39 11.26
CA PHE A 74 -2.40 -0.11 10.58
C PHE A 74 -3.29 0.11 9.35
N GLY A 75 -4.38 -0.65 9.20
CA GLY A 75 -5.34 -0.44 8.11
C GLY A 75 -4.83 -0.73 6.69
N GLY A 76 -3.63 -1.31 6.54
CA GLY A 76 -3.00 -1.63 5.27
C GLY A 76 -3.10 -3.11 4.89
N TYR A 77 -2.00 -3.84 5.08
CA TYR A 77 -1.87 -5.25 4.71
C TYR A 77 -1.30 -6.08 5.86
N TYR A 78 -1.77 -7.31 6.01
CA TYR A 78 -1.28 -8.27 7.00
C TYR A 78 -0.71 -9.52 6.31
N CYS A 79 0.50 -9.91 6.70
CA CYS A 79 1.17 -11.11 6.20
C CYS A 79 1.22 -12.16 7.31
#